data_AF-A0A9P6X9J4-F1
#
_entry.id   AF-A0A9P6X9J4-F1
#
_cell.length_a   1.000
_cell.length_b   1.000
_cell.length_c   1.000
_cell.angle_alpha   90.00
_cell.angle_beta   90.00
_cell.angle_gamma   90.00
#
_symmetry.space_group_name_H-M   'P 1'
#
loop_
_entity.id
_entity.type
_entity.pdbx_description
1 polymer ?
#
loop_
_entity_poly.entity_id
_entity_poly.type
_entity_poly.pdbx_seq_one_letter_code
_entity_poly.pdbx_strand_id
1 'polypeptide(L)'
;MGITGLLPLLAPITKPIHIQEYAGKIVAIDGHCWLHKGSFSCALELALNQPTTKYVSYFMNLINMLRFYKVIPLVVFDGQSLPMKQETNSKRAQKRKESFNIGFKLVKNNKIKEALPYLQQSISITQDMIQQVVKKLDEIGVQHVIAPYEADAQLAYLLKNNYAQAAVTEDSDLLAFGCSTVIFKLNRYGDCMRIHFEDISKVIDIKPFSVTTLRHICMLSGCDYLPSLKGIGLKTAETLIKKHLTIEKVMKALRFRQNIARYQQDFERAETAFLHQFVYDVKTRQFVRLNELPKGFKQEYLPSLGCDPKESTGTKDTYIAKSINLLNRYCNKELNKENIPPWFNLYENSASCKDSSNNASGSSPAVSSGDDGAAAAIVATKTSVTTQTVSANKTSLKNKFKALVKNKAVKNEVILRKENIPADNSTKQISVSDNASTIKRKYSFSSSQEDDYPSSLPSLASSISTDSSQDENVKPVPVTLGKRKDIDNTSNQHVSKKRVLGTSTNIRFIF
;
A
#
# COMPACT_ATOMS: atom_id res chain seq x y z
N MET A 1 -1.89 -3.39 -7.64
CA MET A 1 -2.80 -2.29 -8.05
C MET A 1 -2.01 -1.42 -9.05
N GLY A 2 -2.62 -0.41 -9.66
CA GLY A 2 -1.95 0.46 -10.63
C GLY A 2 -1.89 -0.03 -12.08
N ILE A 3 -0.86 0.44 -12.80
CA ILE A 3 -0.62 0.19 -14.24
C ILE A 3 -0.55 -1.31 -14.57
N THR A 4 -1.50 -1.75 -15.38
CA THR A 4 -1.68 -3.16 -15.72
C THR A 4 -0.51 -3.69 -16.54
N GLY A 5 0.15 -4.74 -16.03
CA GLY A 5 1.25 -5.43 -16.72
C GLY A 5 2.64 -4.85 -16.49
N LEU A 6 2.78 -3.75 -15.72
CA LEU A 6 4.07 -3.10 -15.49
C LEU A 6 5.03 -3.96 -14.66
N LEU A 7 4.57 -4.51 -13.53
CA LEU A 7 5.43 -5.37 -12.70
C LEU A 7 5.89 -6.65 -13.42
N PRO A 8 5.05 -7.37 -14.19
CA PRO A 8 5.52 -8.45 -15.07
C PRO A 8 6.60 -8.02 -16.06
N LEU A 9 6.45 -6.84 -16.69
CA LEU A 9 7.46 -6.30 -17.61
C LEU A 9 8.79 -6.07 -16.89
N LEU A 10 8.75 -5.54 -15.65
CA LEU A 10 9.93 -5.23 -14.84
C LEU A 10 10.50 -6.41 -14.05
N ALA A 11 9.94 -7.62 -14.20
CA ALA A 11 10.41 -8.80 -13.48
C ALA A 11 11.93 -9.06 -13.59
N PRO A 12 12.60 -8.87 -14.76
CA PRO A 12 14.04 -9.11 -14.89
C PRO A 12 14.93 -8.22 -14.01
N ILE A 13 14.45 -7.03 -13.63
CA ILE A 13 15.20 -6.09 -12.78
C ILE A 13 14.71 -6.06 -11.33
N THR A 14 13.66 -6.83 -11.03
CA THR A 14 13.09 -6.91 -9.69
C THR A 14 13.95 -7.83 -8.82
N LYS A 15 14.57 -7.26 -7.78
CA LYS A 15 15.53 -7.97 -6.93
C LYS A 15 14.85 -8.46 -5.64
N PRO A 16 14.91 -9.76 -5.30
CA PRO A 16 14.50 -10.22 -3.98
C PRO A 16 15.50 -9.71 -2.93
N ILE A 17 14.99 -9.09 -1.87
CA ILE A 17 15.80 -8.54 -0.79
C ILE A 17 15.14 -8.80 0.56
N HIS A 18 15.82 -8.43 1.63
CA HIS A 18 15.26 -8.41 2.98
C HIS A 18 15.21 -6.98 3.52
N ILE A 19 14.14 -6.61 4.20
CA ILE A 19 13.88 -5.25 4.67
C ILE A 19 14.95 -4.70 5.63
N GLN A 20 15.69 -5.59 6.28
CA GLN A 20 16.85 -5.27 7.12
C GLN A 20 17.96 -4.49 6.37
N GLU A 21 18.01 -4.54 5.03
CA GLU A 21 18.88 -3.66 4.22
C GLU A 21 18.60 -2.16 4.44
N TYR A 22 17.43 -1.83 5.00
CA TYR A 22 17.00 -0.49 5.37
C TYR A 22 17.07 -0.24 6.87
N ALA A 23 17.80 -1.05 7.64
CA ALA A 23 18.05 -0.78 9.05
C ALA A 23 18.66 0.62 9.23
N GLY A 24 18.12 1.39 10.17
CA GLY A 24 18.48 2.78 10.42
C GLY A 24 17.95 3.80 9.41
N LYS A 25 17.23 3.36 8.37
CA LYS A 25 16.67 4.24 7.33
C LYS A 25 15.17 4.42 7.50
N ILE A 26 14.67 5.56 7.02
CA ILE A 26 13.24 5.84 6.94
C ILE A 26 12.69 5.16 5.69
N VAL A 27 11.68 4.34 5.88
CA VAL A 27 10.92 3.69 4.80
C VAL A 27 9.48 4.19 4.87
N ALA A 28 9.05 4.84 3.80
CA ALA A 28 7.70 5.33 3.68
C ALA A 28 6.75 4.16 3.33
N ILE A 29 5.60 4.09 3.98
CA ILE A 29 4.67 2.96 3.87
C ILE A 29 3.35 3.47 3.33
N ASP A 30 2.87 2.86 2.25
CA ASP A 30 1.48 2.98 1.83
C ASP A 30 0.57 2.24 2.83
N GLY A 31 -0.02 3.00 3.75
CA GLY A 31 -0.90 2.49 4.79
C GLY A 31 -2.24 2.02 4.25
N HIS A 32 -2.75 2.62 3.17
CA HIS A 32 -4.03 2.23 2.59
C HIS A 32 -3.95 0.82 1.99
N CYS A 33 -2.85 0.49 1.33
CA CYS A 33 -2.57 -0.85 0.83
C CYS A 33 -2.56 -1.92 1.94
N TRP A 34 -1.91 -1.62 3.07
CA TRP A 34 -1.84 -2.55 4.20
C TRP A 34 -3.20 -2.72 4.91
N LEU A 35 -3.96 -1.64 5.08
CA LEU A 35 -5.32 -1.70 5.61
C LEU A 35 -6.21 -2.60 4.74
N HIS A 36 -6.15 -2.42 3.42
CA HIS A 36 -6.92 -3.24 2.49
C HIS A 36 -6.57 -4.73 2.62
N LYS A 37 -5.28 -5.07 2.66
CA LYS A 37 -4.83 -6.46 2.86
C LYS A 37 -5.26 -7.04 4.21
N GLY A 38 -5.11 -6.27 5.29
CA GLY A 38 -5.49 -6.71 6.63
C GLY A 38 -6.99 -6.98 6.74
N SER A 39 -7.79 -6.20 6.03
CA SER A 39 -9.25 -6.30 6.03
C SER A 39 -9.77 -7.58 5.39
N PHE A 40 -9.00 -8.24 4.52
CA PHE A 40 -9.39 -9.54 3.95
C PHE A 40 -9.60 -10.64 5.00
N SER A 41 -8.89 -10.55 6.12
CA SER A 41 -9.02 -11.50 7.23
C SER A 41 -10.29 -11.31 8.07
N CYS A 42 -10.97 -10.18 7.89
CA CYS A 42 -12.20 -9.83 8.59
C CYS A 42 -13.30 -9.32 7.66
N ALA A 43 -13.29 -9.77 6.40
CA ALA A 43 -14.21 -9.31 5.37
C ALA A 43 -15.67 -9.63 5.73
N LEU A 44 -15.90 -10.76 6.39
CA LEU A 44 -17.22 -11.20 6.84
C LEU A 44 -17.75 -10.29 7.94
N GLU A 45 -16.96 -10.05 8.98
CA GLU A 45 -17.33 -9.17 10.10
C GLU A 45 -17.61 -7.75 9.59
N LEU A 46 -16.74 -7.22 8.73
CA LEU A 46 -16.93 -5.91 8.12
C LEU A 46 -18.22 -5.84 7.28
N ALA A 47 -18.51 -6.89 6.49
CA ALA A 47 -19.73 -6.94 5.69
C ALA A 47 -21.01 -7.03 6.54
N LEU A 48 -20.92 -7.63 7.73
CA LEU A 48 -22.02 -7.76 8.69
C LEU A 48 -22.08 -6.61 9.70
N ASN A 49 -21.24 -5.57 9.55
CA ASN A 49 -21.07 -4.47 10.52
C ASN A 49 -20.79 -4.95 11.94
N GLN A 50 -20.07 -6.07 12.07
CA GLN A 50 -19.61 -6.59 13.36
C GLN A 50 -18.30 -5.91 13.76
N PRO A 51 -18.12 -5.56 15.05
CA PRO A 51 -16.86 -5.01 15.54
C PRO A 51 -15.69 -5.95 15.28
N THR A 52 -14.58 -5.42 14.73
CA THR A 52 -13.37 -6.19 14.49
C THR A 52 -12.12 -5.31 14.54
N THR A 53 -11.03 -5.87 15.07
CA THR A 53 -9.70 -5.23 15.14
C THR A 53 -8.63 -6.05 14.42
N LYS A 54 -9.03 -7.08 13.65
CA LYS A 54 -8.12 -7.97 12.92
C LYS A 54 -7.22 -7.21 11.95
N TYR A 55 -7.78 -6.21 11.24
CA TYR A 55 -7.00 -5.36 10.34
C TYR A 55 -5.99 -4.47 11.08
N VAL A 56 -6.32 -3.97 12.29
CA VAL A 56 -5.38 -3.23 13.15
C VAL A 56 -4.24 -4.14 13.58
N SER A 57 -4.56 -5.34 14.05
CA SER A 57 -3.57 -6.33 14.47
C SER A 57 -2.62 -6.72 13.32
N TYR A 58 -3.16 -6.93 12.12
CA TYR A 58 -2.37 -7.15 10.91
C TYR A 58 -1.41 -6.00 10.65
N PHE A 59 -1.92 -4.76 10.67
CA PHE A 59 -1.13 -3.55 10.42
C PHE A 59 0.02 -3.42 11.44
N MET A 60 -0.28 -3.55 12.73
CA MET A 60 0.69 -3.40 13.81
C MET A 60 1.75 -4.51 13.79
N ASN A 61 1.41 -5.72 13.33
CA ASN A 61 2.39 -6.79 13.15
C ASN A 61 3.45 -6.43 12.10
N LEU A 62 3.06 -5.79 11.00
CA LEU A 62 4.01 -5.32 9.98
C LEU A 62 4.88 -4.17 10.51
N ILE A 63 4.29 -3.23 11.25
CA ILE A 63 5.03 -2.15 11.91
C ILE A 63 6.04 -2.69 12.92
N ASN A 64 5.63 -3.67 13.74
CA ASN A 64 6.52 -4.30 14.71
C ASN A 64 7.65 -5.09 14.03
N MET A 65 7.38 -5.71 12.88
CA MET A 65 8.41 -6.36 12.06
C MET A 65 9.45 -5.33 11.56
N LEU A 66 9.02 -4.18 11.05
CA LEU A 66 9.94 -3.11 10.64
C LEU A 66 10.80 -2.62 11.81
N ARG A 67 10.17 -2.34 12.97
CA ARG A 67 10.85 -1.89 14.18
C ARG A 67 11.86 -2.91 14.69
N PHE A 68 11.52 -4.19 14.65
CA PHE A 68 12.42 -5.29 15.03
C PHE A 68 13.70 -5.29 14.17
N TYR A 69 13.57 -5.10 12.86
CA TYR A 69 14.71 -4.97 11.95
C TYR A 69 15.31 -3.56 11.91
N LYS A 70 14.98 -2.69 12.87
CA LYS A 70 15.49 -1.33 13.03
C LYS A 70 15.20 -0.42 11.84
N VAL A 71 14.17 -0.71 11.06
CA VAL A 71 13.67 0.15 9.97
C VAL A 71 12.74 1.18 10.60
N ILE A 72 12.84 2.45 10.19
CA ILE A 72 12.02 3.54 10.72
C ILE A 72 10.79 3.74 9.81
N PRO A 73 9.60 3.24 10.18
CA PRO A 73 8.40 3.42 9.37
C PRO A 73 7.90 4.88 9.41
N LEU A 74 7.57 5.40 8.23
CA LEU A 74 6.75 6.60 8.06
C LEU A 74 5.49 6.20 7.28
N VAL A 75 4.35 6.13 7.95
CA VAL A 75 3.11 5.65 7.34
C VAL A 75 2.38 6.78 6.62
N VAL A 76 1.92 6.55 5.40
CA VAL A 76 1.12 7.51 4.62
C VAL A 76 -0.24 6.90 4.34
N PHE A 77 -1.31 7.63 4.64
CA PHE A 77 -2.68 7.27 4.30
C PHE A 77 -3.25 8.23 3.24
N ASP A 78 -4.10 7.73 2.36
CA ASP A 78 -4.94 8.59 1.51
C ASP A 78 -5.82 9.51 2.36
N GLY A 79 -6.05 10.71 1.85
CA GLY A 79 -7.02 11.67 2.37
C GLY A 79 -8.23 11.78 1.47
N GLN A 80 -8.44 12.96 0.89
CA GLN A 80 -9.62 13.24 0.07
C GLN A 80 -9.53 12.53 -1.30
N SER A 81 -10.68 12.25 -1.90
CA SER A 81 -10.71 11.73 -3.27
C SER A 81 -10.29 12.81 -4.27
N LEU A 82 -9.32 12.49 -5.13
CA LEU A 82 -8.91 13.39 -6.20
C LEU A 82 -10.00 13.48 -7.30
N PRO A 83 -10.41 14.69 -7.73
CA PRO A 83 -11.42 14.84 -8.79
C PRO A 83 -11.03 14.15 -10.11
N MET A 84 -9.75 14.18 -10.49
CA MET A 84 -9.26 13.48 -11.69
C MET A 84 -9.52 11.96 -11.65
N LYS A 85 -9.64 11.36 -10.46
CA LYS A 85 -9.86 9.92 -10.26
C LYS A 85 -11.33 9.57 -10.03
N GLN A 86 -12.26 10.53 -10.14
CA GLN A 86 -13.67 10.36 -9.79
C GLN A 86 -14.34 9.21 -10.57
N GLU A 87 -14.11 9.11 -11.88
CA GLU A 87 -14.69 8.05 -12.72
C GLU A 87 -14.20 6.66 -12.29
N THR A 88 -12.89 6.52 -12.07
CA THR A 88 -12.25 5.28 -11.60
C THR A 88 -12.77 4.89 -10.22
N ASN A 89 -12.88 5.85 -9.30
CA ASN A 89 -13.42 5.62 -7.95
C ASN A 89 -14.90 5.22 -7.98
N SER A 90 -15.69 5.81 -8.88
CA SER A 90 -17.10 5.46 -9.08
C SER A 90 -17.26 4.03 -9.60
N LYS A 91 -16.45 3.63 -10.60
CA LYS A 91 -16.42 2.25 -11.10
C LYS A 91 -16.00 1.25 -10.01
N ARG A 92 -15.00 1.60 -9.18
CA ARG A 92 -14.58 0.77 -8.03
C ARG A 92 -15.70 0.66 -7.00
N ALA A 93 -16.39 1.76 -6.68
CA ALA A 93 -17.52 1.75 -5.74
C ALA A 93 -18.69 0.90 -6.24
N GLN A 94 -19.03 1.00 -7.53
CA GLN A 94 -20.07 0.17 -8.14
C GLN A 94 -19.72 -1.33 -8.05
N LYS A 95 -18.51 -1.73 -8.45
CA LYS A 95 -18.05 -3.12 -8.35
C LYS A 95 -18.11 -3.65 -6.91
N ARG A 96 -17.69 -2.83 -5.93
CA ARG A 96 -17.80 -3.21 -4.51
C ARG A 96 -19.24 -3.46 -4.09
N LYS A 97 -20.18 -2.60 -4.50
CA LYS A 97 -21.61 -2.76 -4.22
C LYS A 97 -22.19 -4.02 -4.86
N GLU A 98 -21.82 -4.30 -6.10
CA GLU A 98 -22.22 -5.53 -6.81
C GLU A 98 -21.68 -6.78 -6.09
N SER A 99 -20.39 -6.82 -5.77
CA SER A 99 -19.78 -7.92 -5.03
C SER A 99 -20.39 -8.08 -3.63
N PHE A 100 -20.69 -6.98 -2.93
CA PHE A 100 -21.36 -7.02 -1.63
C PHE A 100 -22.72 -7.70 -1.73
N ASN A 101 -23.54 -7.32 -2.71
CA ASN A 101 -24.87 -7.89 -2.90
C ASN A 101 -24.83 -9.40 -3.18
N ILE A 102 -23.84 -9.86 -3.96
CA ILE A 102 -23.64 -11.29 -4.24
C ILE A 102 -23.19 -12.02 -2.98
N GLY A 103 -22.13 -11.52 -2.31
CA GLY A 103 -21.60 -12.13 -1.10
C GLY A 103 -22.64 -12.20 0.02
N PHE A 104 -23.39 -11.12 0.24
CA PHE A 104 -24.41 -11.05 1.28
C PHE A 104 -25.58 -12.04 1.04
N LYS A 105 -25.99 -12.25 -0.22
CA LYS A 105 -26.98 -13.30 -0.56
C LYS A 105 -26.46 -14.70 -0.23
N LEU A 106 -25.20 -14.98 -0.51
CA LEU A 106 -24.58 -16.27 -0.18
C LEU A 106 -24.48 -16.49 1.34
N VAL A 107 -24.16 -15.43 2.10
CA VAL A 107 -24.16 -15.49 3.58
C VAL A 107 -25.56 -15.84 4.10
N LYS A 108 -26.62 -15.19 3.59
CA LYS A 108 -28.01 -15.51 3.97
C LYS A 108 -28.40 -16.96 3.70
N ASN A 109 -27.80 -17.59 2.68
CA ASN A 109 -28.03 -18.98 2.34
C ASN A 109 -27.06 -19.95 3.07
N ASN A 110 -26.36 -19.49 4.13
CA ASN A 110 -25.35 -20.24 4.88
C ASN A 110 -24.15 -20.74 4.04
N LYS A 111 -23.90 -20.12 2.88
CA LYS A 111 -22.78 -20.45 1.98
C LYS A 111 -21.57 -19.55 2.21
N ILE A 112 -21.04 -19.56 3.43
CA ILE A 112 -19.97 -18.62 3.86
C ILE A 112 -18.71 -18.76 3.01
N LYS A 113 -18.25 -19.98 2.73
CA LYS A 113 -17.03 -20.23 1.94
C LYS A 113 -17.11 -19.64 0.53
N GLU A 114 -18.29 -19.75 -0.12
CA GLU A 114 -18.54 -19.16 -1.44
C GLU A 114 -18.69 -17.63 -1.37
N ALA A 115 -19.19 -17.09 -0.26
CA ALA A 115 -19.38 -15.66 -0.07
C ALA A 115 -18.05 -14.89 0.11
N LEU A 116 -17.07 -15.50 0.81
CA LEU A 116 -15.83 -14.82 1.23
C LEU A 116 -15.10 -14.06 0.11
N PRO A 117 -14.86 -14.62 -1.09
CA PRO A 117 -14.20 -13.89 -2.17
C PRO A 117 -14.95 -12.63 -2.60
N TYR A 118 -16.29 -12.68 -2.63
CA TYR A 118 -17.12 -11.52 -2.97
C TYR A 118 -17.08 -10.46 -1.86
N LEU A 119 -17.11 -10.88 -0.60
CA LEU A 119 -17.01 -9.97 0.55
C LEU A 119 -15.63 -9.29 0.59
N GLN A 120 -14.55 -10.01 0.31
CA GLN A 120 -13.20 -9.46 0.19
C GLN A 120 -13.10 -8.42 -0.92
N GLN A 121 -13.78 -8.64 -2.05
CA GLN A 121 -13.85 -7.67 -3.14
C GLN A 121 -14.74 -6.46 -2.83
N SER A 122 -15.67 -6.56 -1.87
CA SER A 122 -16.55 -5.45 -1.48
C SER A 122 -15.97 -4.50 -0.45
N ILE A 123 -14.81 -4.81 0.13
CA ILE A 123 -14.21 -4.01 1.20
C ILE A 123 -13.94 -2.59 0.73
N SER A 124 -14.40 -1.63 1.53
CA SER A 124 -14.00 -0.22 1.44
C SER A 124 -13.32 0.15 2.75
N ILE A 125 -12.15 0.78 2.66
CA ILE A 125 -11.48 1.32 3.84
C ILE A 125 -12.21 2.60 4.27
N THR A 126 -12.53 2.69 5.55
CA THR A 126 -13.25 3.83 6.13
C THR A 126 -12.32 4.70 6.96
N GLN A 127 -12.74 5.94 7.21
CA GLN A 127 -11.98 6.86 8.06
C GLN A 127 -11.81 6.34 9.49
N ASP A 128 -12.81 5.63 10.03
CA ASP A 128 -12.74 5.02 11.36
C ASP A 128 -11.63 3.96 11.43
N MET A 129 -11.53 3.08 10.42
CA MET A 129 -10.46 2.08 10.35
C MET A 129 -9.07 2.72 10.35
N ILE A 130 -8.91 3.84 9.62
CA ILE A 130 -7.66 4.61 9.59
C ILE A 130 -7.38 5.20 10.98
N GLN A 131 -8.36 5.82 11.61
CA GLN A 131 -8.22 6.42 12.95
C GLN A 131 -7.83 5.39 14.02
N GLN A 132 -8.40 4.18 13.97
CA GLN A 132 -8.04 3.10 14.88
C GLN A 132 -6.56 2.71 14.74
N VAL A 133 -6.05 2.63 13.51
CA VAL A 133 -4.62 2.36 13.27
C VAL A 133 -3.75 3.55 13.68
N VAL A 134 -4.11 4.77 13.29
CA VAL A 134 -3.40 6.00 13.65
C VAL A 134 -3.22 6.12 15.17
N LYS A 135 -4.28 5.88 15.94
CA LYS A 135 -4.22 5.85 17.41
C LYS A 135 -3.18 4.85 17.91
N LYS A 136 -3.12 3.65 17.32
CA LYS A 136 -2.10 2.64 17.67
C LYS A 136 -0.68 3.04 17.25
N LEU A 137 -0.52 3.75 16.14
CA LEU A 137 0.78 4.28 15.73
C LEU A 137 1.26 5.37 16.70
N ASP A 138 0.37 6.25 17.14
CA ASP A 138 0.66 7.30 18.14
C ASP A 138 1.08 6.71 19.48
N GLU A 139 0.35 5.70 19.98
CA GLU A 139 0.66 5.00 21.24
C GLU A 139 2.10 4.44 21.27
N ILE A 140 2.64 4.02 20.12
CA ILE A 140 4.00 3.46 20.01
C ILE A 140 5.03 4.44 19.43
N GLY A 141 4.64 5.69 19.15
CA GLY A 141 5.51 6.72 18.59
C GLY A 141 5.98 6.45 17.16
N VAL A 142 5.16 5.83 16.32
CA VAL A 142 5.43 5.66 14.88
C VAL A 142 4.83 6.83 14.10
N GLN A 143 5.66 7.39 13.22
CA GLN A 143 5.29 8.56 12.43
C GLN A 143 4.27 8.20 11.34
N HIS A 144 3.32 9.10 11.11
CA HIS A 144 2.35 8.95 10.05
C HIS A 144 1.93 10.30 9.45
N VAL A 145 1.40 10.28 8.23
CA VAL A 145 0.86 11.44 7.52
C VAL A 145 -0.42 11.01 6.83
N ILE A 146 -1.45 11.85 6.88
CA ILE A 146 -2.63 11.73 6.01
C ILE A 146 -2.39 12.68 4.84
N ALA A 147 -2.26 12.14 3.63
CA ALA A 147 -2.07 12.92 2.43
C ALA A 147 -3.29 13.84 2.20
N PRO A 148 -3.14 14.98 1.52
CA PRO A 148 -4.29 15.83 1.21
C PRO A 148 -5.27 15.11 0.27
N TYR A 149 -4.72 14.39 -0.70
CA TYR A 149 -5.42 13.53 -1.63
C TYR A 149 -4.82 12.12 -1.61
N GLU A 150 -3.98 11.77 -2.59
CA GLU A 150 -3.46 10.41 -2.72
C GLU A 150 -2.12 10.22 -2.00
N ALA A 151 -1.98 9.07 -1.34
CA ALA A 151 -0.74 8.63 -0.73
C ALA A 151 0.38 8.50 -1.76
N ASP A 152 0.08 8.12 -3.00
CA ASP A 152 1.06 7.94 -4.08
C ASP A 152 1.88 9.22 -4.32
N ALA A 153 1.21 10.36 -4.45
CA ALA A 153 1.85 11.66 -4.63
C ALA A 153 2.65 12.06 -3.38
N GLN A 154 2.11 11.80 -2.18
CA GLN A 154 2.81 12.08 -0.93
C GLN A 154 4.07 11.22 -0.76
N LEU A 155 4.01 9.93 -1.09
CA LEU A 155 5.14 9.01 -1.07
C LEU A 155 6.23 9.45 -2.06
N ALA A 156 5.83 9.82 -3.27
CA ALA A 156 6.75 10.38 -4.26
C ALA A 156 7.44 11.66 -3.77
N TYR A 157 6.69 12.55 -3.11
CA TYR A 157 7.25 13.77 -2.51
C TYR A 157 8.28 13.46 -1.41
N LEU A 158 7.99 12.49 -0.54
CA LEU A 158 8.90 12.08 0.54
C LEU A 158 10.22 11.53 -0.01
N LEU A 159 10.17 10.70 -1.05
CA LEU A 159 11.37 10.14 -1.69
C LEU A 159 12.15 11.21 -2.44
N LYS A 160 11.46 12.07 -3.21
CA LYS A 160 12.07 13.14 -4.00
C LYS A 160 12.84 14.14 -3.12
N ASN A 161 12.33 14.44 -1.92
CA ASN A 161 12.97 15.35 -0.96
C ASN A 161 13.90 14.65 0.04
N ASN A 162 14.22 13.37 -0.19
CA ASN A 162 15.09 12.56 0.68
C ASN A 162 14.59 12.40 2.13
N TYR A 163 13.29 12.58 2.39
CA TYR A 163 12.69 12.31 3.69
C TYR A 163 12.53 10.80 3.96
N ALA A 164 12.52 9.97 2.92
CA ALA A 164 12.54 8.52 3.02
C ALA A 164 13.44 7.91 1.92
N GLN A 165 14.05 6.75 2.20
CA GLN A 165 14.97 6.07 1.29
C GLN A 165 14.31 5.03 0.39
N ALA A 166 13.09 4.60 0.71
CA ALA A 166 12.28 3.72 -0.12
C ALA A 166 10.80 3.85 0.25
N ALA A 167 9.92 3.50 -0.70
CA ALA A 167 8.48 3.37 -0.47
C ALA A 167 8.05 1.89 -0.50
N VAL A 168 7.23 1.44 0.44
CA VAL A 168 6.59 0.13 0.43
C VAL A 168 5.15 0.27 -0.04
N THR A 169 4.79 -0.42 -1.11
CA THR A 169 3.43 -0.43 -1.66
C THR A 169 3.19 -1.69 -2.51
N GLU A 170 1.94 -1.97 -2.89
CA GLU A 170 1.62 -2.90 -3.98
C GLU A 170 1.09 -2.18 -5.23
N ASP A 171 1.12 -0.85 -5.24
CA ASP A 171 0.76 -0.02 -6.37
C ASP A 171 1.98 0.31 -7.23
N SER A 172 1.94 -0.10 -8.50
CA SER A 172 3.03 0.18 -9.43
C SER A 172 3.06 1.64 -9.91
N ASP A 173 2.01 2.42 -9.62
CA ASP A 173 1.88 3.82 -10.06
C ASP A 173 3.00 4.70 -9.47
N LEU A 174 3.55 4.36 -8.31
CA LEU A 174 4.69 5.06 -7.71
C LEU A 174 5.92 5.16 -8.63
N LEU A 175 6.11 4.17 -9.53
CA LEU A 175 7.19 4.22 -10.52
C LEU A 175 6.92 5.31 -11.58
N ALA A 176 5.66 5.51 -11.97
CA ALA A 176 5.25 6.59 -12.89
C ALA A 176 5.31 7.98 -12.23
N PHE A 177 5.17 8.05 -10.90
CA PHE A 177 5.48 9.25 -10.12
C PHE A 177 6.99 9.54 -10.00
N GLY A 178 7.86 8.60 -10.38
CA GLY A 178 9.32 8.77 -10.33
C GLY A 178 9.96 8.43 -8.98
N CYS A 179 9.33 7.57 -8.18
CA CYS A 179 9.95 7.06 -6.95
C CYS A 179 11.27 6.32 -7.28
N SER A 180 12.37 6.74 -6.65
CA SER A 180 13.71 6.19 -6.88
C SER A 180 13.82 4.71 -6.50
N THR A 181 13.22 4.31 -5.38
CA THR A 181 13.23 2.94 -4.88
C THR A 181 11.86 2.53 -4.35
N VAL A 182 11.29 1.47 -4.93
CA VAL A 182 9.99 0.92 -4.52
C VAL A 182 10.14 -0.53 -4.10
N ILE A 183 9.52 -0.88 -2.97
CA ILE A 183 9.51 -2.20 -2.35
C ILE A 183 8.09 -2.76 -2.44
N PHE A 184 7.96 -3.90 -3.12
CA PHE A 184 6.74 -4.64 -3.32
C PHE A 184 6.74 -5.94 -2.51
N LYS A 185 5.56 -6.51 -2.29
CA LYS A 185 5.38 -7.86 -1.73
C LYS A 185 6.09 -8.08 -0.38
N LEU A 186 6.15 -7.05 0.46
CA LEU A 186 6.71 -7.17 1.80
C LEU A 186 5.86 -8.11 2.66
N ASN A 187 6.44 -9.21 3.08
CA ASN A 187 5.76 -10.20 3.92
C ASN A 187 5.99 -9.95 5.42
N ARG A 188 5.28 -10.71 6.26
CA ARG A 188 5.37 -10.61 7.73
C ARG A 188 6.73 -10.94 8.34
N TYR A 189 7.67 -11.47 7.55
CA TYR A 189 9.00 -11.85 8.01
C TYR A 189 10.11 -10.90 7.52
N GLY A 190 9.78 -9.94 6.66
CA GLY A 190 10.72 -8.97 6.11
C GLY A 190 11.26 -9.30 4.71
N ASP A 191 10.85 -10.42 4.09
CA ASP A 191 11.21 -10.68 2.69
C ASP A 191 10.35 -9.82 1.75
N CYS A 192 10.97 -9.23 0.73
CA CYS A 192 10.31 -8.35 -0.22
C CYS A 192 11.02 -8.33 -1.58
N MET A 193 10.39 -7.64 -2.55
CA MET A 193 10.92 -7.43 -3.88
C MET A 193 11.20 -5.94 -4.08
N ARG A 194 12.41 -5.59 -4.52
CA ARG A 194 12.81 -4.19 -4.77
C ARG A 194 12.95 -3.91 -6.25
N ILE A 195 12.48 -2.73 -6.66
CA ILE A 195 12.79 -2.11 -7.95
C ILE A 195 13.49 -0.77 -7.69
N HIS A 196 14.61 -0.55 -8.37
CA HIS A 196 15.27 0.76 -8.47
C HIS A 196 14.89 1.39 -9.79
N PHE A 197 14.52 2.68 -9.77
CA PHE A 197 14.08 3.40 -10.98
C PHE A 197 15.15 3.37 -12.08
N GLU A 198 16.41 3.56 -11.71
CA GLU A 198 17.56 3.55 -12.62
C GLU A 198 17.75 2.21 -13.35
N ASP A 199 17.31 1.10 -12.76
CA ASP A 199 17.40 -0.22 -13.38
C ASP A 199 16.32 -0.42 -14.48
N ILE A 200 15.28 0.43 -14.55
CA ILE A 200 14.18 0.28 -15.51
C ILE A 200 14.65 0.45 -16.97
N SER A 201 15.62 1.32 -17.21
CA SER A 201 16.17 1.55 -18.56
C SER A 201 16.86 0.31 -19.14
N LYS A 202 17.16 -0.70 -18.32
CA LYS A 202 17.72 -1.99 -18.77
C LYS A 202 16.66 -2.89 -19.43
N VAL A 203 15.38 -2.65 -19.13
CA VAL A 203 14.24 -3.37 -19.72
C VAL A 203 13.60 -2.53 -20.80
N ILE A 204 13.34 -1.25 -20.52
CA ILE A 204 12.75 -0.30 -21.47
C ILE A 204 13.89 0.50 -22.12
N ASP A 205 14.47 -0.07 -23.17
CA ASP A 205 15.60 0.53 -23.88
C ASP A 205 15.12 1.60 -24.88
N ILE A 206 14.85 2.79 -24.33
CA ILE A 206 14.51 4.02 -25.03
C ILE A 206 15.48 5.10 -24.57
N LYS A 207 16.12 5.81 -25.50
CA LYS A 207 17.10 6.87 -25.18
C LYS A 207 16.65 8.23 -25.73
N PRO A 208 16.64 9.29 -24.91
CA PRO A 208 16.92 9.30 -23.46
C PRO A 208 15.78 8.66 -22.64
N PHE A 209 16.15 7.85 -21.63
CA PHE A 209 15.20 7.32 -20.66
C PHE A 209 15.06 8.30 -19.50
N SER A 210 13.82 8.57 -19.09
CA SER A 210 13.52 9.48 -17.99
C SER A 210 12.24 9.08 -17.26
N VAL A 211 11.96 9.70 -16.12
CA VAL A 211 10.65 9.58 -15.42
C VAL A 211 9.50 9.94 -16.36
N THR A 212 9.66 11.00 -17.16
CA THR A 212 8.66 11.42 -18.15
C THR A 212 8.42 10.32 -19.19
N THR A 213 9.48 9.68 -19.69
CA THR A 213 9.38 8.57 -20.65
C THR A 213 8.56 7.42 -20.08
N LEU A 214 8.86 6.97 -18.87
CA LEU A 214 8.12 5.89 -18.22
C LEU A 214 6.67 6.30 -17.96
N ARG A 215 6.44 7.50 -17.43
CA ARG A 215 5.11 8.02 -17.15
C ARG A 215 4.24 8.07 -18.40
N HIS A 216 4.75 8.57 -19.52
CA HIS A 216 4.02 8.61 -20.78
C HIS A 216 3.65 7.21 -21.28
N ILE A 217 4.56 6.22 -21.17
CA ILE A 217 4.26 4.82 -21.50
C ILE A 217 3.13 4.30 -20.62
N CYS A 218 3.19 4.55 -19.31
CA CYS A 218 2.19 4.12 -18.35
C CYS A 218 0.82 4.75 -18.64
N MET A 219 0.76 6.05 -18.88
CA MET A 219 -0.47 6.77 -19.23
C MET A 219 -1.07 6.29 -20.55
N LEU A 220 -0.25 6.08 -21.60
CA LEU A 220 -0.71 5.55 -22.88
C LEU A 220 -1.28 4.13 -22.74
N SER A 221 -0.68 3.32 -21.86
CA SER A 221 -1.13 1.95 -21.55
C SER A 221 -2.37 1.89 -20.66
N GLY A 222 -2.83 3.04 -20.14
CA GLY A 222 -3.94 3.15 -19.21
C GLY A 222 -3.47 3.19 -17.76
N CYS A 223 -3.97 4.20 -17.03
CA CYS A 223 -3.75 4.37 -15.60
C CYS A 223 -5.06 4.79 -14.90
N ASP A 224 -5.01 5.03 -13.60
CA ASP A 224 -6.18 5.43 -12.80
C ASP A 224 -6.79 6.78 -13.22
N TYR A 225 -6.02 7.66 -13.86
CA TYR A 225 -6.48 8.98 -14.34
C TYR A 225 -6.94 8.99 -15.79
N LEU A 226 -6.48 8.03 -16.60
CA LEU A 226 -6.71 8.03 -18.05
C LEU A 226 -6.87 6.60 -18.56
N PRO A 227 -8.04 6.21 -19.10
CA PRO A 227 -8.21 4.92 -19.73
C PRO A 227 -7.34 4.81 -20.99
N SER A 228 -6.82 3.62 -21.29
CA SER A 228 -6.05 3.39 -22.52
C SER A 228 -6.93 3.49 -23.75
N LEU A 229 -6.34 3.91 -24.88
CA LEU A 229 -6.98 3.77 -26.18
C LEU A 229 -7.10 2.29 -26.58
N LYS A 230 -8.14 1.95 -27.36
CA LYS A 230 -8.33 0.58 -27.86
C LYS A 230 -7.09 0.10 -28.62
N GLY A 231 -6.56 -1.06 -28.22
CA GLY A 231 -5.38 -1.66 -28.85
C GLY A 231 -4.03 -1.10 -28.39
N ILE A 232 -4.01 -0.17 -27.42
CA ILE A 232 -2.78 0.37 -26.84
C ILE A 232 -2.59 -0.18 -25.42
N GLY A 233 -1.69 -1.15 -25.28
CA GLY A 233 -1.17 -1.59 -23.98
C GLY A 233 0.30 -1.21 -23.81
N LEU A 234 0.95 -1.68 -22.74
CA LEU A 234 2.34 -1.31 -22.40
C LEU A 234 3.34 -1.47 -23.55
N LYS A 235 3.38 -2.64 -24.20
CA LYS A 235 4.31 -2.89 -25.32
C LYS A 235 4.05 -1.97 -26.52
N THR A 236 2.79 -1.70 -26.84
CA THR A 236 2.41 -0.80 -27.92
C THR A 236 2.78 0.64 -27.57
N ALA A 237 2.53 1.07 -26.34
CA ALA A 237 2.89 2.39 -25.83
C ALA A 237 4.42 2.60 -25.86
N GLU A 238 5.19 1.61 -25.39
CA GLU A 238 6.64 1.60 -25.48
C GLU A 238 7.13 1.74 -26.93
N THR A 239 6.55 0.96 -27.85
CA THR A 239 6.90 1.02 -29.28
C THR A 239 6.60 2.39 -29.90
N LEU A 240 5.46 3.00 -29.54
CA LEU A 240 5.09 4.34 -30.01
C LEU A 240 6.07 5.40 -29.52
N ILE A 241 6.40 5.39 -28.23
CA ILE A 241 7.36 6.33 -27.65
C ILE A 241 8.76 6.10 -28.23
N LYS A 242 9.19 4.85 -28.42
CA LYS A 242 10.48 4.52 -29.05
C LYS A 242 10.56 5.03 -30.49
N LYS A 243 9.48 4.92 -31.26
CA LYS A 243 9.42 5.36 -32.67
C LYS A 243 9.34 6.88 -32.81
N HIS A 244 8.58 7.56 -31.96
CA HIS A 244 8.25 8.97 -32.14
C HIS A 244 9.00 9.90 -31.18
N LEU A 245 9.66 9.37 -30.15
CA LEU A 245 10.51 10.02 -29.13
C LEU A 245 9.79 11.02 -28.21
N THR A 246 8.82 11.77 -28.73
CA THR A 246 8.10 12.83 -28.01
C THR A 246 6.60 12.57 -28.04
N ILE A 247 5.89 12.92 -26.96
CA ILE A 247 4.45 12.69 -26.86
C ILE A 247 3.66 13.41 -27.94
N GLU A 248 4.08 14.61 -28.37
CA GLU A 248 3.43 15.39 -29.42
C GLU A 248 3.44 14.65 -30.76
N LYS A 249 4.57 14.00 -31.09
CA LYS A 249 4.70 13.17 -32.30
C LYS A 249 3.88 11.88 -32.19
N VAL A 250 3.80 11.28 -31.00
CA VAL A 250 2.91 10.13 -30.75
C VAL A 250 1.45 10.54 -30.98
N MET A 251 1.00 11.66 -30.41
CA MET A 251 -0.35 12.16 -30.59
C MET A 251 -0.65 12.45 -32.07
N LYS A 252 0.27 13.08 -32.81
CA LYS A 252 0.14 13.27 -34.27
C LYS A 252 -0.03 11.93 -35.01
N ALA A 253 0.78 10.93 -34.70
CA ALA A 253 0.68 9.61 -35.32
C ALA A 253 -0.64 8.90 -35.00
N LEU A 254 -1.14 9.04 -33.78
CA LEU A 254 -2.42 8.45 -33.34
C LEU A 254 -3.64 9.12 -33.99
N ARG A 255 -3.59 10.43 -34.30
CA ARG A 255 -4.66 11.14 -35.02
C ARG A 255 -4.95 10.55 -36.40
N PHE A 256 -3.94 10.00 -37.09
CA PHE A 256 -4.12 9.33 -38.38
C PHE A 256 -4.82 7.97 -38.25
N ARG A 257 -4.85 7.36 -37.05
CA ARG A 257 -5.45 6.04 -36.82
C ARG A 257 -6.88 6.12 -36.30
N GLN A 258 -7.17 7.11 -35.45
CA GLN A 258 -8.48 7.29 -34.83
C GLN A 258 -8.64 8.72 -34.29
N ASN A 259 -9.88 9.11 -33.98
CA ASN A 259 -10.15 10.39 -33.34
C ASN A 259 -9.65 10.38 -31.88
N ILE A 260 -8.68 11.25 -31.57
CA ILE A 260 -8.07 11.38 -30.25
C ILE A 260 -8.22 12.79 -29.64
N ALA A 261 -9.07 13.67 -30.20
CA ALA A 261 -9.13 15.07 -29.76
C ALA A 261 -9.40 15.20 -28.26
N ARG A 262 -10.40 14.46 -27.76
CA ARG A 262 -10.72 14.39 -26.33
C ARG A 262 -9.63 13.67 -25.53
N TYR A 263 -9.11 12.56 -26.04
CA TYR A 263 -8.06 11.79 -25.37
C TYR A 263 -6.80 12.61 -25.12
N GLN A 264 -6.41 13.49 -26.06
CA GLN A 264 -5.24 14.34 -25.90
C GLN A 264 -5.43 15.36 -24.76
N GLN A 265 -6.61 15.96 -24.64
CA GLN A 265 -6.91 16.86 -23.52
C GLN A 265 -6.91 16.11 -22.18
N ASP A 266 -7.52 14.93 -22.14
CA ASP A 266 -7.55 14.09 -20.95
C ASP A 266 -6.14 13.58 -20.59
N PHE A 267 -5.27 13.36 -21.58
CA PHE A 267 -3.87 13.02 -21.37
C PHE A 267 -3.10 14.16 -20.72
N GLU A 268 -3.24 15.40 -21.21
CA GLU A 268 -2.61 16.58 -20.60
C GLU A 268 -3.07 16.73 -19.14
N ARG A 269 -4.37 16.58 -18.86
CA ARG A 269 -4.93 16.61 -17.50
C ARG A 269 -4.37 15.51 -16.61
N ALA A 270 -4.32 14.27 -17.09
CA ALA A 270 -3.74 13.16 -16.34
C ALA A 270 -2.25 13.36 -16.04
N GLU A 271 -1.48 13.95 -16.97
CA GLU A 271 -0.07 14.29 -16.71
C GLU A 271 0.05 15.33 -15.60
N THR A 272 -0.82 16.35 -15.60
CA THR A 272 -0.84 17.33 -14.51
C THR A 272 -1.18 16.70 -13.15
N ALA A 273 -2.03 15.67 -13.12
CA ALA A 273 -2.33 14.94 -11.89
C ALA A 273 -1.10 14.18 -11.36
N PHE A 274 -0.29 13.57 -12.23
CA PHE A 274 0.97 12.94 -11.79
C PHE A 274 2.01 13.96 -11.30
N LEU A 275 2.00 15.18 -11.83
CA LEU A 275 3.04 16.17 -11.56
C LEU A 275 2.71 17.12 -10.41
N HIS A 276 1.45 17.53 -10.28
CA HIS A 276 1.09 18.73 -9.51
C HIS A 276 -0.01 18.47 -8.48
N GLN A 277 -0.20 17.23 -8.03
CA GLN A 277 -1.07 16.97 -6.88
C GLN A 277 -0.59 17.70 -5.63
N PHE A 278 -1.54 18.07 -4.76
CA PHE A 278 -1.22 18.58 -3.43
C PHE A 278 -0.65 17.47 -2.55
N VAL A 279 0.38 17.82 -1.81
CA VAL A 279 1.07 17.01 -0.82
C VAL A 279 1.31 17.86 0.43
N TYR A 280 1.58 17.21 1.55
CA TYR A 280 1.92 17.86 2.79
C TYR A 280 3.44 17.81 3.00
N ASP A 281 4.09 18.97 3.10
CA ASP A 281 5.49 19.04 3.47
C ASP A 281 5.63 18.95 4.99
N VAL A 282 6.20 17.83 5.42
CA VAL A 282 6.42 17.50 6.83
C VAL A 282 7.40 18.43 7.54
N LYS A 283 8.29 19.11 6.80
CA LYS A 283 9.28 20.02 7.37
C LYS A 283 8.70 21.42 7.58
N THR A 284 8.13 22.01 6.53
CA THR A 284 7.53 23.35 6.58
C THR A 284 6.13 23.36 7.19
N ARG A 285 5.49 22.20 7.32
CA ARG A 285 4.12 22.02 7.83
C ARG A 285 3.06 22.69 6.96
N GLN A 286 3.27 22.68 5.65
CA GLN A 286 2.39 23.33 4.69
C GLN A 286 1.93 22.37 3.60
N PHE A 287 0.71 22.61 3.11
CA PHE A 287 0.28 22.03 1.85
C PHE A 287 1.02 22.70 0.70
N VAL A 288 1.69 21.88 -0.10
CA VAL A 288 2.47 22.29 -1.28
C VAL A 288 2.11 21.39 -2.45
N ARG A 289 2.60 21.72 -3.65
CA ARG A 289 2.44 20.87 -4.84
C ARG A 289 3.63 19.90 -4.94
N LEU A 290 3.41 18.69 -5.45
CA LEU A 290 4.48 17.70 -5.68
C LEU A 290 5.62 18.26 -6.56
N ASN A 291 5.25 19.00 -7.61
CA ASN A 291 6.13 19.83 -8.42
C ASN A 291 5.51 21.22 -8.56
N GLU A 292 6.34 22.26 -8.58
CA GLU A 292 5.91 23.63 -8.86
C GLU A 292 5.16 23.70 -10.20
N LEU A 293 4.13 24.55 -10.26
CA LEU A 293 3.38 24.77 -11.49
C LEU A 293 4.27 25.54 -12.49
N PRO A 294 4.34 25.12 -13.77
CA PRO A 294 5.08 25.83 -14.78
C PRO A 294 4.50 27.24 -15.03
N LYS A 295 5.35 28.16 -15.50
CA LYS A 295 4.90 29.50 -15.93
C LYS A 295 3.90 29.34 -17.08
N GLY A 296 2.72 29.97 -16.95
CA GLY A 296 1.64 29.85 -17.94
C GLY A 296 0.80 28.58 -17.80
N PHE A 297 0.77 27.95 -16.61
CA PHE A 297 -0.09 26.80 -16.34
C PHE A 297 -1.56 27.10 -16.69
N LYS A 298 -2.20 26.15 -17.39
CA LYS A 298 -3.60 26.25 -17.80
C LYS A 298 -4.51 26.16 -16.58
N GLN A 299 -5.13 27.28 -16.20
CA GLN A 299 -5.98 27.37 -15.01
C GLN A 299 -7.19 26.43 -15.07
N GLU A 300 -7.66 26.11 -16.28
CA GLU A 300 -8.72 25.11 -16.53
C GLU A 300 -8.41 23.71 -15.97
N TYR A 301 -7.13 23.36 -15.73
CA TYR A 301 -6.76 22.04 -15.19
C TYR A 301 -6.71 22.00 -13.67
N LEU A 302 -6.64 23.15 -12.98
CA LEU A 302 -6.59 23.20 -11.51
C LEU A 302 -7.73 22.45 -10.81
N PRO A 303 -9.01 22.56 -11.24
CA PRO A 303 -10.10 21.84 -10.57
C PRO A 303 -9.92 20.32 -10.55
N SER A 304 -9.23 19.75 -11.55
CA SER A 304 -8.96 18.31 -11.60
C SER A 304 -7.96 17.85 -10.53
N LEU A 305 -7.12 18.77 -10.04
CA LEU A 305 -6.08 18.53 -9.04
C LEU A 305 -6.57 18.69 -7.60
N GLY A 306 -7.87 18.95 -7.40
CA GLY A 306 -8.44 19.29 -6.09
C GLY A 306 -8.33 20.77 -5.74
N CYS A 307 -9.14 21.21 -4.76
CA CYS A 307 -9.07 22.54 -4.16
C CYS A 307 -7.84 22.68 -3.26
N ASP A 308 -7.51 23.92 -2.86
CA ASP A 308 -6.49 24.11 -1.83
C ASP A 308 -6.96 23.43 -0.54
N PRO A 309 -6.19 22.48 0.01
CA PRO A 309 -6.58 21.80 1.24
C PRO A 309 -6.87 22.79 2.38
N LYS A 310 -6.19 23.94 2.45
CA LYS A 310 -6.39 24.98 3.47
C LYS A 310 -7.79 25.58 3.47
N GLU A 311 -8.44 25.64 2.30
CA GLU A 311 -9.81 26.16 2.16
C GLU A 311 -10.85 25.11 2.56
N SER A 312 -10.47 23.82 2.58
CA SER A 312 -11.35 22.69 2.87
C SER A 312 -11.26 22.18 4.32
N THR A 313 -10.19 22.49 5.05
CA THR A 313 -9.89 21.93 6.38
C THR A 313 -10.45 22.76 7.53
N GLY A 314 -11.76 22.99 7.56
CA GLY A 314 -12.43 23.26 8.84
C GLY A 314 -12.25 22.03 9.77
N THR A 315 -11.58 22.19 10.91
CA THR A 315 -11.31 21.16 11.98
C THR A 315 -10.40 19.95 11.67
N LYS A 316 -10.01 19.69 10.42
CA LYS A 316 -9.13 18.54 10.04
C LYS A 316 -7.63 18.75 10.29
N ASP A 317 -7.19 19.99 10.53
CA ASP A 317 -5.79 20.34 10.83
C ASP A 317 -5.25 19.60 12.08
N THR A 318 -6.14 19.22 13.01
CA THR A 318 -5.79 18.60 14.30
C THR A 318 -5.13 17.22 14.17
N TYR A 319 -5.45 16.45 13.13
CA TYR A 319 -4.87 15.11 12.90
C TYR A 319 -3.54 15.18 12.14
N ILE A 320 -3.39 16.13 11.21
CA ILE A 320 -2.15 16.33 10.47
C ILE A 320 -1.07 16.92 11.40
N ALA A 321 -1.45 17.84 12.29
CA ALA A 321 -0.51 18.56 13.16
C ALA A 321 0.14 17.71 14.28
N LYS A 322 -0.51 16.63 14.76
CA LYS A 322 0.01 15.81 15.88
C LYS A 322 1.20 14.92 15.50
N SER A 323 1.31 14.53 14.24
CA SER A 323 2.23 13.48 13.79
C SER A 323 3.65 13.97 13.43
N ILE A 324 3.93 15.27 13.60
CA ILE A 324 5.08 15.95 12.97
C ILE A 324 6.23 16.29 13.93
N ASN A 325 6.09 16.09 15.24
CA ASN A 325 7.13 16.48 16.19
C ASN A 325 8.42 15.63 16.14
N LEU A 326 8.48 14.57 15.31
CA LEU A 326 9.58 13.61 15.30
C LEU A 326 10.27 13.46 13.92
N LEU A 327 9.66 13.86 12.79
CA LEU A 327 10.31 13.79 11.47
C LEU A 327 11.54 14.70 11.35
N ASN A 328 11.50 15.89 11.95
CA ASN A 328 12.66 16.80 12.01
C ASN A 328 13.83 16.21 12.84
N ARG A 329 13.56 15.18 13.65
CA ARG A 329 14.55 14.40 14.41
C ARG A 329 15.14 13.22 13.62
N TYR A 330 14.79 12.94 12.37
CA TYR A 330 15.36 11.76 11.68
C TYR A 330 15.81 12.03 10.25
N CYS A 331 15.23 13.04 9.59
CA CYS A 331 15.60 13.38 8.23
C CYS A 331 17.06 13.88 8.15
N ASN A 332 17.86 13.24 7.29
CA ASN A 332 19.19 13.68 6.86
C ASN A 332 20.29 13.75 7.94
N LYS A 333 20.19 12.98 9.03
CA LYS A 333 21.24 12.87 10.05
C LYS A 333 21.58 11.41 10.31
N GLU A 334 22.86 11.10 10.55
CA GLU A 334 23.24 9.80 11.12
C GLU A 334 22.51 9.61 12.45
N LEU A 335 21.95 8.42 12.66
CA LEU A 335 21.25 8.09 13.89
C LEU A 335 22.24 8.13 15.06
N ASN A 336 21.97 8.99 16.04
CA ASN A 336 22.75 9.11 17.26
C ASN A 336 21.81 9.03 18.49
N LYS A 337 22.38 8.99 19.71
CA LYS A 337 21.59 8.83 20.95
C LYS A 337 20.48 9.88 21.13
N GLU A 338 20.60 11.05 20.51
CA GLU A 338 19.68 12.19 20.67
C GLU A 338 18.57 12.22 19.60
N ASN A 339 18.73 11.39 18.56
CA ASN A 339 18.02 11.50 17.29
C ASN A 339 17.61 10.10 16.77
N ILE A 340 17.27 9.19 17.68
CA ILE A 340 16.79 7.82 17.44
C ILE A 340 15.37 7.64 18.00
N PRO A 341 14.45 6.92 17.31
CA PRO A 341 13.11 6.67 17.84
C PRO A 341 13.14 6.04 19.25
N PRO A 342 12.25 6.43 20.18
CA PRO A 342 12.27 5.90 21.55
C PRO A 342 12.23 4.36 21.60
N TRP A 343 11.60 3.76 20.59
CA TRP A 343 11.48 2.32 20.47
C TRP A 343 12.67 1.60 19.82
N PHE A 344 13.62 2.33 19.24
CA PHE A 344 14.67 1.74 18.40
C PHE A 344 15.56 0.77 19.18
N ASN A 345 15.90 1.08 20.43
CA ASN A 345 16.78 0.25 21.27
C ASN A 345 16.04 -0.83 22.08
N LEU A 346 14.70 -0.93 22.00
CA LEU A 346 13.92 -1.88 22.80
C LEU A 346 14.27 -3.35 22.57
N TYR A 347 14.87 -3.67 21.42
CA TYR A 347 15.23 -5.04 21.04
C TYR A 347 16.70 -5.39 21.26
N GLU A 348 17.53 -4.48 21.80
CA GLU A 348 18.93 -4.78 22.15
C GLU A 348 19.05 -5.46 23.52
N ASN A 349 18.21 -5.07 24.47
CA ASN A 349 18.29 -5.58 25.85
C ASN A 349 17.66 -6.97 26.05
N SER A 350 16.91 -7.50 25.08
CA SER A 350 16.34 -8.85 25.14
C SER A 350 17.26 -9.94 24.57
N ALA A 351 18.42 -9.56 24.01
CA ALA A 351 19.42 -10.50 23.53
C ALA A 351 20.46 -10.90 24.59
N SER A 352 20.39 -10.31 25.79
CA SER A 352 21.23 -10.62 26.94
C SER A 352 20.43 -11.41 27.99
N CYS A 353 20.01 -12.63 27.64
CA CYS A 353 19.65 -13.62 28.67
C CYS A 353 20.93 -14.34 29.06
N LYS A 354 21.32 -14.15 30.32
CA LYS A 354 22.54 -14.67 30.94
C LYS A 354 22.55 -16.20 30.89
N ASP A 355 23.60 -16.77 30.31
CA ASP A 355 24.04 -18.11 30.68
C ASP A 355 24.57 -18.05 32.11
N SER A 356 23.71 -18.36 33.07
CA SER A 356 24.12 -18.63 34.44
C SER A 356 24.30 -20.15 34.58
N SER A 357 25.52 -20.62 34.36
CA SER A 357 25.99 -21.92 34.84
C SER A 357 27.22 -21.72 35.72
N ASN A 358 26.96 -21.76 37.02
CA ASN A 358 27.77 -22.30 38.12
C ASN A 358 29.30 -22.41 37.90
N ASN A 359 30.06 -21.72 38.74
CA ASN A 359 31.10 -22.43 39.49
C ASN A 359 31.30 -21.80 40.88
N ALA A 360 31.19 -22.67 41.88
CA ALA A 360 31.29 -22.34 43.29
C ALA A 360 32.75 -22.33 43.77
N SER A 361 33.06 -21.31 44.58
CA SER A 361 34.00 -21.24 45.70
C SER A 361 35.06 -22.33 45.94
N GLY A 362 36.30 -21.87 46.12
CA GLY A 362 37.37 -22.57 46.84
C GLY A 362 38.52 -21.63 47.25
N SER A 363 38.41 -21.03 48.43
CA SER A 363 39.44 -20.68 49.44
C SER A 363 40.89 -20.26 49.05
N SER A 364 41.22 -18.97 49.32
CA SER A 364 42.34 -18.33 50.07
C SER A 364 43.72 -19.00 50.29
N PRO A 365 44.80 -18.28 50.72
CA PRO A 365 45.21 -16.86 50.50
C PRO A 365 46.75 -16.65 50.28
N ALA A 366 47.12 -15.37 50.09
CA ALA A 366 48.42 -14.72 50.43
C ALA A 366 49.66 -14.88 49.52
N VAL A 367 50.27 -13.76 49.12
CA VAL A 367 51.59 -13.24 49.58
C VAL A 367 52.07 -12.10 48.66
N SER A 368 52.75 -11.14 49.29
CA SER A 368 53.23 -9.81 48.91
C SER A 368 54.52 -9.74 48.05
N SER A 369 54.92 -8.49 47.72
CA SER A 369 56.25 -7.96 47.31
C SER A 369 56.67 -8.18 45.85
N GLY A 370 57.35 -7.28 45.13
CA GLY A 370 57.99 -5.97 45.33
C GLY A 370 58.59 -5.57 43.96
N ASP A 371 58.47 -4.31 43.53
CA ASP A 371 59.57 -3.34 43.35
C ASP A 371 60.17 -3.23 41.92
N ASP A 372 60.42 -1.97 41.55
CA ASP A 372 61.31 -1.40 40.51
C ASP A 372 61.03 -1.70 39.02
N GLY A 373 61.14 -0.79 38.04
CA GLY A 373 61.66 0.58 37.96
C GLY A 373 62.00 0.88 36.49
N ALA A 374 61.75 2.13 36.07
CA ALA A 374 62.37 2.85 34.94
C ALA A 374 61.98 2.60 33.45
N ALA A 375 61.52 3.71 32.85
CA ALA A 375 61.94 4.32 31.58
C ALA A 375 61.39 3.83 30.20
N ALA A 376 60.53 4.71 29.66
CA ALA A 376 60.56 5.30 28.31
C ALA A 376 60.58 4.40 27.05
N ALA A 377 59.47 4.46 26.29
CA ALA A 377 59.52 4.61 24.83
C ALA A 377 58.15 5.05 24.30
N ILE A 378 58.10 6.26 23.73
CA ILE A 378 57.01 6.74 22.87
C ILE A 378 57.22 6.07 21.51
N VAL A 379 56.30 5.17 21.11
CA VAL A 379 56.19 4.73 19.71
C VAL A 379 54.72 4.70 19.32
N ALA A 380 54.41 5.55 18.34
CA ALA A 380 53.13 5.57 17.65
C ALA A 380 52.93 4.29 16.84
N THR A 381 51.83 3.59 17.05
CA THR A 381 51.36 2.57 16.12
C THR A 381 49.91 2.81 15.75
N LYS A 382 49.73 3.08 14.45
CA LYS A 382 48.48 3.06 13.71
C LYS A 382 47.72 1.76 14.01
N THR A 383 46.45 1.86 14.41
CA THR A 383 45.54 0.72 14.40
C THR A 383 44.58 0.86 13.24
N SER A 384 44.86 0.08 12.22
CA SER A 384 44.03 -0.18 11.06
C SER A 384 42.66 -0.70 11.49
N VAL A 385 41.60 0.01 11.14
CA VAL A 385 40.22 -0.50 11.29
C VAL A 385 39.98 -1.49 10.16
N THR A 386 40.08 -2.78 10.48
CA THR A 386 39.70 -3.87 9.60
C THR A 386 38.17 -3.88 9.45
N THR A 387 37.70 -3.52 8.26
CA THR A 387 36.34 -3.77 7.79
C THR A 387 36.11 -5.27 7.67
N GLN A 388 35.63 -5.90 8.75
CA GLN A 388 35.09 -7.26 8.67
C GLN A 388 33.66 -7.25 8.11
N THR A 389 33.49 -8.13 7.14
CA THR A 389 32.35 -8.35 6.27
C THR A 389 31.10 -8.83 7.03
N VAL A 390 30.04 -8.00 7.01
CA VAL A 390 28.71 -8.35 7.54
C VAL A 390 27.99 -9.28 6.55
N SER A 391 28.30 -10.58 6.58
CA SER A 391 27.56 -11.57 5.77
C SER A 391 27.00 -12.76 6.58
N ALA A 392 27.46 -13.00 7.81
CA ALA A 392 27.08 -14.20 8.57
C ALA A 392 25.82 -14.10 9.47
N ASN A 393 25.24 -12.90 9.69
CA ASN A 393 24.22 -12.69 10.75
C ASN A 393 22.74 -12.58 10.30
N LYS A 394 22.44 -12.54 8.99
CA LYS A 394 21.06 -12.35 8.49
C LYS A 394 20.13 -13.52 8.82
N THR A 395 20.62 -14.76 8.67
CA THR A 395 19.83 -15.98 8.89
C THR A 395 19.49 -16.17 10.37
N SER A 396 20.41 -15.82 11.28
CA SER A 396 20.22 -15.93 12.73
C SER A 396 19.11 -15.00 13.25
N LEU A 397 19.13 -13.72 12.85
CA LEU A 397 18.10 -12.75 13.23
C LEU A 397 16.71 -13.10 12.67
N LYS A 398 16.64 -13.55 11.41
CA LYS A 398 15.39 -14.01 10.79
C LYS A 398 14.81 -15.21 11.54
N ASN A 399 15.64 -16.16 11.94
CA ASN A 399 15.20 -17.32 12.73
C ASN A 399 14.76 -16.91 14.14
N LYS A 400 15.46 -15.98 14.79
CA LYS A 400 15.04 -15.38 16.08
C LYS A 400 13.68 -14.69 15.95
N PHE A 401 13.46 -13.88 14.91
CA PHE A 401 12.17 -13.24 14.68
C PHE A 401 11.05 -14.25 14.42
N LYS A 402 11.30 -15.26 13.58
CA LYS A 402 10.34 -16.35 13.35
C LYS A 402 9.98 -17.07 14.64
N ALA A 403 10.95 -17.34 15.52
CA ALA A 403 10.70 -17.92 16.84
C ALA A 403 9.88 -16.97 17.72
N LEU A 404 10.20 -15.67 17.73
CA LEU A 404 9.46 -14.65 18.48
C LEU A 404 7.99 -14.54 18.01
N VAL A 405 7.75 -14.54 16.70
CA VAL A 405 6.40 -14.49 16.11
C VAL A 405 5.61 -15.76 16.42
N LYS A 406 6.26 -16.93 16.39
CA LYS A 406 5.63 -18.20 16.78
C LYS A 406 5.28 -18.23 18.27
N ASN A 407 6.16 -17.71 19.13
CA ASN A 407 5.96 -17.72 20.58
C ASN A 407 4.95 -16.66 21.04
N LYS A 408 4.86 -15.50 20.37
CA LYS A 408 3.84 -14.47 20.63
C LYS A 408 2.44 -14.79 20.10
N ALA A 409 2.28 -15.84 19.29
CA ALA A 409 0.96 -16.38 18.98
C ALA A 409 0.27 -17.00 20.22
N VAL A 410 0.97 -17.08 21.35
CA VAL A 410 0.43 -17.37 22.68
C VAL A 410 0.76 -16.15 23.57
N LYS A 411 -0.28 -15.46 24.07
CA LYS A 411 -0.27 -14.24 24.91
C LYS A 411 -0.14 -12.90 24.17
N ASN A 412 -1.26 -12.40 23.65
CA ASN A 412 -1.53 -10.96 23.58
C ASN A 412 -2.25 -10.53 24.86
N GLU A 413 -1.53 -10.37 25.95
CA GLU A 413 -1.93 -9.52 27.08
C GLU A 413 -0.66 -8.98 27.74
N VAL A 414 -0.80 -7.82 28.38
CA VAL A 414 0.21 -7.09 29.18
C VAL A 414 1.17 -6.22 28.37
N ILE A 415 0.79 -4.96 28.11
CA ILE A 415 1.39 -3.77 28.75
C ILE A 415 0.31 -2.66 28.78
N LEU A 416 -0.54 -2.66 29.80
CA LEU A 416 -1.20 -1.45 30.32
C LEU A 416 -0.96 -1.42 31.82
N ARG A 417 -0.77 -0.22 32.34
CA ARG A 417 -0.24 0.09 33.67
C ARG A 417 -1.00 -0.64 34.78
N LYS A 418 -0.25 -1.15 35.77
CA LYS A 418 -0.76 -1.66 37.04
C LYS A 418 -1.54 -0.55 37.76
N GLU A 419 -2.82 -0.77 38.00
CA GLU A 419 -3.53 -0.25 39.17
C GLU A 419 -4.15 -1.44 39.92
N ASN A 420 -3.97 -1.40 41.24
CA ASN A 420 -4.25 -2.46 42.22
C ASN A 420 -5.76 -2.64 42.49
N ILE A 421 -6.29 -3.87 42.48
CA ILE A 421 -7.41 -4.38 43.33
C ILE A 421 -7.26 -5.94 43.43
N PRO A 422 -7.53 -6.58 44.59
CA PRO A 422 -6.93 -7.88 44.97
C PRO A 422 -7.67 -9.14 44.47
N ALA A 423 -6.94 -10.24 44.63
CA ALA A 423 -7.19 -11.61 44.16
C ALA A 423 -8.45 -12.28 44.73
N ASP A 424 -9.00 -13.20 43.94
CA ASP A 424 -9.63 -14.40 44.50
C ASP A 424 -9.36 -15.64 43.64
N ASN A 425 -9.17 -16.76 44.35
CA ASN A 425 -8.66 -18.04 43.87
C ASN A 425 -9.77 -18.90 43.23
N SER A 426 -9.46 -19.62 42.15
CA SER A 426 -9.80 -21.05 42.06
C SER A 426 -9.18 -21.74 40.84
N THR A 427 -8.42 -22.77 41.17
CA THR A 427 -7.73 -23.74 40.32
C THR A 427 -8.71 -24.70 39.64
N LYS A 428 -8.47 -25.09 38.39
CA LYS A 428 -8.74 -26.45 37.91
C LYS A 428 -7.91 -26.80 36.68
N GLN A 429 -7.04 -27.80 36.87
CA GLN A 429 -6.28 -28.53 35.85
C GLN A 429 -7.22 -29.39 35.00
N ILE A 430 -6.80 -29.71 33.76
CA ILE A 430 -6.83 -31.07 33.17
C ILE A 430 -5.93 -31.11 31.91
N SER A 431 -5.32 -32.28 31.73
CA SER A 431 -4.18 -32.73 30.94
C SER A 431 -4.38 -32.90 29.43
N VAL A 432 -3.27 -32.81 28.68
CA VAL A 432 -3.09 -33.13 27.27
C VAL A 432 -2.48 -34.54 27.13
N SER A 433 -2.83 -35.29 26.09
CA SER A 433 -2.10 -36.49 25.65
C SER A 433 -1.74 -36.41 24.17
N ASP A 434 -0.45 -36.60 23.88
CA ASP A 434 0.19 -36.62 22.57
C ASP A 434 -0.07 -37.93 21.80
N ASN A 435 -0.02 -37.86 20.46
CA ASN A 435 0.64 -38.90 19.66
C ASN A 435 0.98 -38.39 18.25
N ALA A 436 2.21 -38.70 17.82
CA ALA A 436 2.81 -38.29 16.56
C ALA A 436 3.01 -39.50 15.62
N SER A 437 2.83 -39.31 14.31
CA SER A 437 3.56 -40.09 13.31
C SER A 437 3.65 -39.34 11.96
N THR A 438 4.76 -39.61 11.27
CA THR A 438 5.37 -38.88 10.15
C THR A 438 4.94 -39.44 8.79
N ILE A 439 4.89 -38.63 7.70
CA ILE A 439 5.34 -38.96 6.30
C ILE A 439 5.28 -37.72 5.37
N LYS A 440 6.08 -37.79 4.29
CA LYS A 440 6.75 -36.75 3.47
C LYS A 440 5.93 -36.04 2.36
N ARG A 441 6.25 -34.75 2.16
CA ARG A 441 6.32 -33.89 0.93
C ARG A 441 5.12 -33.78 -0.05
N LYS A 442 4.62 -32.54 -0.22
CA LYS A 442 4.67 -31.73 -1.48
C LYS A 442 4.10 -30.31 -1.24
N TYR A 443 4.66 -29.33 -1.95
CA TYR A 443 4.33 -27.90 -1.83
C TYR A 443 2.95 -27.57 -2.43
N SER A 444 2.02 -27.09 -1.60
CA SER A 444 0.83 -26.34 -2.01
C SER A 444 0.35 -25.46 -0.86
N PHE A 445 0.03 -24.21 -1.16
CA PHE A 445 -0.43 -23.21 -0.20
C PHE A 445 -1.90 -23.48 0.18
N SER A 446 -2.15 -24.14 1.32
CA SER A 446 -3.50 -24.30 1.89
C SER A 446 -3.51 -23.81 3.33
N SER A 447 -4.30 -22.76 3.59
CA SER A 447 -4.70 -22.34 4.93
C SER A 447 -5.85 -23.24 5.38
N SER A 448 -5.56 -24.17 6.29
CA SER A 448 -6.55 -24.92 7.04
C SER A 448 -6.21 -24.77 8.52
N GLN A 449 -6.86 -23.83 9.18
CA GLN A 449 -7.30 -24.02 10.56
C GLN A 449 -8.82 -23.93 10.50
N GLU A 450 -9.45 -25.03 10.90
CA GLU A 450 -10.87 -25.12 11.14
C GLU A 450 -11.14 -24.33 12.42
N ASP A 451 -11.78 -23.17 12.27
CA ASP A 451 -12.51 -22.56 13.36
C ASP A 451 -13.97 -23.03 13.22
N ASP A 452 -14.43 -23.82 14.19
CA ASP A 452 -15.84 -24.19 14.34
C ASP A 452 -16.67 -22.91 14.49
N TYR A 453 -17.50 -22.61 13.49
CA TYR A 453 -18.48 -21.53 13.57
C TYR A 453 -19.70 -22.02 14.37
N PRO A 454 -20.15 -21.31 15.42
CA PRO A 454 -21.39 -21.66 16.09
C PRO A 454 -22.58 -21.45 15.14
N SER A 455 -23.36 -22.51 14.94
CA SER A 455 -24.59 -22.55 14.15
C SER A 455 -25.75 -21.92 14.92
N SER A 456 -25.77 -20.60 15.06
CA SER A 456 -26.99 -19.85 15.43
C SER A 456 -26.82 -18.35 15.18
N LEU A 457 -27.51 -17.82 14.18
CA LEU A 457 -27.73 -16.38 14.02
C LEU A 457 -28.87 -15.93 14.95
N PRO A 458 -28.76 -14.79 15.64
CA PRO A 458 -29.91 -14.18 16.32
C PRO A 458 -30.92 -13.65 15.29
N SER A 459 -32.22 -13.83 15.56
CA SER A 459 -33.29 -13.20 14.81
C SER A 459 -33.29 -11.68 15.08
N LEU A 460 -33.11 -10.86 14.03
CA LEU A 460 -33.27 -9.42 14.15
C LEU A 460 -34.66 -9.02 13.67
N ALA A 461 -35.50 -8.63 14.62
CA ALA A 461 -36.79 -8.03 14.40
C ALA A 461 -36.65 -6.62 13.78
N SER A 462 -37.60 -6.32 12.91
CA SER A 462 -37.82 -5.06 12.22
C SER A 462 -37.93 -3.85 13.16
N SER A 463 -37.25 -2.76 12.84
CA SER A 463 -37.69 -1.41 13.18
C SER A 463 -37.22 -0.43 12.11
N ILE A 464 -38.18 -0.02 11.27
CA ILE A 464 -38.09 1.14 10.40
C ILE A 464 -38.49 2.33 11.27
N SER A 465 -37.55 3.24 11.53
CA SER A 465 -37.86 4.56 12.07
C SER A 465 -37.87 5.57 10.93
N THR A 466 -39.07 6.01 10.59
CA THR A 466 -39.32 7.26 9.87
C THR A 466 -38.92 8.43 10.76
N ASP A 467 -38.11 9.35 10.25
CA ASP A 467 -38.06 10.70 10.81
C ASP A 467 -38.06 11.72 9.68
N SER A 468 -38.75 12.82 9.94
CA SER A 468 -39.24 13.82 8.99
C SER A 468 -38.69 15.19 9.32
N SER A 469 -38.66 16.06 8.29
CA SER A 469 -38.48 17.53 8.33
C SER A 469 -37.00 18.00 8.39
N GLN A 470 -36.52 19.02 7.65
CA GLN A 470 -37.06 19.99 6.70
C GLN A 470 -35.92 20.34 5.71
N ASP A 471 -36.23 20.62 4.45
CA ASP A 471 -35.51 21.65 3.67
C ASP A 471 -36.37 22.11 2.48
N GLU A 472 -36.40 23.43 2.29
CA GLU A 472 -37.25 24.16 1.37
C GLU A 472 -36.78 24.09 -0.11
N ASN A 473 -37.79 24.07 -1.00
CA ASN A 473 -37.88 24.65 -2.35
C ASN A 473 -36.63 24.74 -3.26
N VAL A 474 -36.71 24.11 -4.45
CA VAL A 474 -37.01 24.77 -5.75
C VAL A 474 -37.31 23.71 -6.83
N LYS A 475 -38.26 24.05 -7.72
CA LYS A 475 -39.12 23.23 -8.62
C LYS A 475 -38.42 22.42 -9.74
N PRO A 476 -39.00 21.27 -10.16
CA PRO A 476 -38.63 20.56 -11.40
C PRO A 476 -39.57 20.86 -12.59
N VAL A 477 -39.02 20.81 -13.81
CA VAL A 477 -39.73 20.88 -15.10
C VAL A 477 -40.11 19.46 -15.57
N PRO A 478 -41.33 19.20 -16.10
CA PRO A 478 -41.75 17.87 -16.49
C PRO A 478 -41.46 17.58 -17.97
N VAL A 479 -41.11 16.33 -18.29
CA VAL A 479 -41.17 15.79 -19.66
C VAL A 479 -42.16 14.63 -19.67
N THR A 480 -43.28 14.85 -20.35
CA THR A 480 -44.34 13.89 -20.63
C THR A 480 -44.02 13.09 -21.89
N LEU A 481 -44.23 11.77 -21.81
CA LEU A 481 -44.30 10.87 -22.97
C LEU A 481 -45.63 11.08 -23.72
N GLY A 482 -45.55 11.14 -25.06
CA GLY A 482 -46.70 11.06 -25.96
C GLY A 482 -46.38 10.16 -27.17
N LYS A 483 -47.22 9.15 -27.40
CA LYS A 483 -47.20 8.23 -28.56
C LYS A 483 -48.06 8.77 -29.72
N ARG A 484 -47.75 8.27 -30.94
CA ARG A 484 -48.59 8.12 -32.16
C ARG A 484 -48.87 9.44 -32.93
N LYS A 485 -48.91 9.52 -34.28
CA LYS A 485 -49.29 8.61 -35.38
C LYS A 485 -48.74 9.14 -36.73
N ASP A 486 -48.54 8.21 -37.68
CA ASP A 486 -48.70 8.21 -39.15
C ASP A 486 -48.72 9.52 -39.97
N ILE A 487 -48.02 9.54 -41.11
CA ILE A 487 -48.49 9.96 -42.46
C ILE A 487 -47.49 9.51 -43.54
N ASP A 488 -48.07 9.03 -44.64
CA ASP A 488 -47.52 8.42 -45.85
C ASP A 488 -46.82 9.35 -46.86
N ASN A 489 -46.18 8.68 -47.84
CA ASN A 489 -45.98 9.05 -49.26
C ASN A 489 -44.89 10.10 -49.57
N THR A 490 -44.06 10.00 -50.62
CA THR A 490 -44.11 9.22 -51.86
C THR A 490 -42.73 9.28 -52.56
N SER A 491 -42.56 8.38 -53.55
CA SER A 491 -41.70 8.48 -54.75
C SER A 491 -40.23 8.05 -54.63
N ASN A 492 -39.59 7.48 -55.66
CA ASN A 492 -39.95 6.51 -56.70
C ASN A 492 -38.61 6.08 -57.35
N GLN A 493 -38.62 4.95 -58.07
CA GLN A 493 -37.62 4.50 -59.07
C GLN A 493 -36.32 3.85 -58.55
N HIS A 494 -36.21 2.52 -58.63
CA HIS A 494 -35.76 1.69 -59.78
C HIS A 494 -34.24 1.73 -60.01
N VAL A 495 -33.54 0.60 -59.84
CA VAL A 495 -33.19 -0.34 -60.94
C VAL A 495 -32.55 -1.62 -60.35
N SER A 496 -32.89 -2.72 -61.00
CA SER A 496 -32.70 -4.13 -60.71
C SER A 496 -31.29 -4.73 -60.94
N LYS A 497 -31.19 -6.01 -60.52
CA LYS A 497 -30.30 -7.12 -60.98
C LYS A 497 -28.93 -7.18 -60.26
N LYS A 498 -28.40 -8.34 -59.85
CA LYS A 498 -28.66 -9.74 -60.23
C LYS A 498 -28.05 -10.68 -59.15
N ARG A 499 -28.77 -11.76 -58.84
CA ARG A 499 -28.25 -12.97 -58.16
C ARG A 499 -27.17 -13.63 -59.01
N VAL A 500 -26.10 -14.11 -58.37
CA VAL A 500 -25.35 -15.29 -58.80
C VAL A 500 -25.17 -16.20 -57.57
N LEU A 501 -25.64 -17.43 -57.69
CA LEU A 501 -25.42 -18.55 -56.78
C LEU A 501 -24.00 -19.09 -57.00
N GLY A 502 -23.31 -19.42 -55.91
CA GLY A 502 -22.03 -20.13 -55.92
C GLY A 502 -21.81 -20.80 -54.57
N THR A 503 -21.59 -22.10 -54.62
CA THR A 503 -21.72 -23.13 -53.59
C THR A 503 -20.50 -23.33 -52.68
N SER A 504 -20.76 -23.98 -51.52
CA SER A 504 -19.81 -24.79 -50.71
C SER A 504 -18.79 -23.99 -49.87
N THR A 505 -18.40 -24.35 -48.63
CA THR A 505 -18.35 -25.65 -47.95
C THR A 505 -18.30 -25.43 -46.43
N ASN A 506 -18.99 -26.28 -45.66
CA ASN A 506 -18.83 -26.44 -44.22
C ASN A 506 -17.45 -27.02 -43.89
N ILE A 507 -16.69 -26.40 -42.96
CA ILE A 507 -15.65 -27.11 -42.20
C ILE A 507 -15.78 -26.76 -40.71
N ARG A 508 -16.09 -27.81 -39.96
CA ARG A 508 -16.08 -27.95 -38.51
C ARG A 508 -14.66 -28.40 -38.14
N PHE A 509 -14.00 -27.76 -37.17
CA PHE A 509 -12.95 -28.45 -36.42
C PHE A 509 -13.00 -28.05 -34.95
N ILE A 510 -13.17 -29.09 -34.15
CA ILE A 510 -12.89 -29.22 -32.73
C ILE A 510 -11.44 -29.70 -32.65
N PHE A 511 -10.58 -28.99 -31.91
CA PHE A 511 -9.80 -29.48 -30.77
C PHE A 511 -9.13 -28.31 -30.06
#